data_AF-A0A7S2WA78-F1
#
_entry.id   AF-A0A7S2WA78-F1
#
_cell.length_a   1.000
_cell.length_b   1.000
_cell.length_c   1.000
_cell.angle_alpha   90.00
_cell.angle_beta   90.00
_cell.angle_gamma   90.00
#
_symmetry.space_group_name_H-M   'P 1'
#
loop_
_entity.id
_entity.type
_entity.pdbx_description
1 polymer ?
#
loop_
_entity_poly.entity_id
_entity_poly.type
_entity_poly.pdbx_seq_one_letter_code
_entity_poly.pdbx_strand_id
1 'polypeptide(L)'
;FVQLLHDRGLYSKEWSQHERMHICPQTPHLRDCDGQNAVDFVGRVEDFDEDLSSILQALHLLPGSARENQQDYPPEFHPHNLSEKTLDLIHMVYREDFEVLGYSRLPGADGLAPVGPVHAVRTSGHATTPSNVPASASAT
;
A
#
# COMPACT_ATOMS: atom_id res chain seq x y z
N PHE A 1 0.94 3.84 16.22
CA PHE A 1 -0.06 2.79 16.06
C PHE A 1 -0.41 2.07 17.37
N VAL A 2 0.52 1.34 18.02
CA VAL A 2 0.21 0.59 19.27
C VAL A 2 -0.37 1.47 20.38
N GLN A 3 0.13 2.70 20.56
CA GLN A 3 -0.42 3.65 21.52
C GLN A 3 -1.89 4.03 21.20
N LEU A 4 -2.26 4.16 19.91
CA LEU A 4 -3.64 4.45 19.50
C LEU A 4 -4.58 3.31 19.88
N LEU A 5 -4.16 2.05 19.69
CA LEU A 5 -4.95 0.89 20.13
C LEU A 5 -5.10 0.87 21.66
N HIS A 6 -4.03 1.20 22.38
CA HIS A 6 -4.04 1.30 23.84
C HIS A 6 -4.99 2.38 24.35
N ASP A 7 -4.91 3.60 23.81
CA ASP A 7 -5.74 4.73 24.22
C ASP A 7 -7.23 4.50 23.93
N ARG A 8 -7.55 3.60 22.99
CA ARG A 8 -8.92 3.23 22.62
C ARG A 8 -9.42 1.96 23.31
N GLY A 9 -8.63 1.35 24.19
CA GLY A 9 -8.99 0.10 24.86
C GLY A 9 -9.09 -1.11 23.93
N LEU A 10 -8.48 -1.02 22.74
CA LEU A 10 -8.44 -2.08 21.72
C LEU A 10 -7.15 -2.90 21.80
N TYR A 11 -6.25 -2.56 22.71
CA TYR A 11 -4.99 -3.25 22.93
C TYR A 11 -5.11 -4.21 24.12
N SER A 12 -4.69 -5.46 23.94
CA SER A 12 -4.39 -6.36 25.05
C SER A 12 -2.89 -6.53 25.22
N LYS A 13 -2.42 -6.44 26.46
CA LYS A 13 -1.02 -6.78 26.81
C LYS A 13 -0.69 -8.24 26.53
N GLU A 14 -1.72 -9.09 26.42
CA GLU A 14 -1.60 -10.53 26.18
C GLU A 14 -1.40 -10.87 24.70
N TRP A 15 -1.63 -9.92 23.78
CA TRP A 15 -1.39 -10.16 22.36
C TRP A 15 0.10 -10.41 22.10
N SER A 16 0.37 -11.54 21.45
CA SER A 16 1.66 -11.90 20.89
C SER A 16 2.11 -10.85 19.86
N GLN A 17 3.42 -10.82 19.59
CA GLN A 17 3.97 -9.95 18.53
C GLN A 17 3.32 -10.26 17.18
N HIS A 18 3.03 -11.53 16.91
CA HIS A 18 2.36 -11.97 15.70
C HIS A 18 0.95 -11.38 15.57
N GLU A 19 0.13 -11.44 16.61
CA GLU A 19 -1.22 -10.84 16.61
C GLU A 19 -1.19 -9.32 16.42
N ARG A 20 -0.18 -8.64 16.96
CA ARG A 20 0.00 -7.20 16.77
C ARG A 20 0.34 -6.84 15.32
N MET A 21 1.05 -7.70 14.61
CA MET A 21 1.39 -7.49 13.19
C MET A 21 0.15 -7.58 12.30
N HIS A 22 -0.80 -8.46 12.62
CA HIS A 22 -2.04 -8.64 11.84
C HIS A 22 -2.97 -7.43 11.88
N ILE A 23 -2.82 -6.55 12.87
CA ILE A 23 -3.69 -5.39 13.05
C ILE A 23 -3.03 -4.10 12.53
N CYS A 24 -1.80 -4.18 12.02
CA CYS A 24 -1.08 -3.01 11.50
C CYS A 24 -1.67 -2.54 10.16
N PRO A 25 -2.00 -1.24 10.00
CA PRO A 25 -2.32 -0.65 8.71
C PRO A 25 -1.16 -0.80 7.72
N GLN A 26 -1.49 -0.88 6.44
CA GLN A 26 -0.55 -1.04 5.34
C GLN A 26 0.07 0.29 4.91
N THR A 27 -0.67 1.41 5.02
CA THR A 27 -0.21 2.73 4.55
C THR A 27 1.20 3.13 5.03
N PRO A 28 1.61 2.89 6.29
CA PRO A 28 2.96 3.21 6.74
C PRO A 28 4.07 2.50 5.95
N HIS A 29 3.78 1.38 5.29
CA HIS A 29 4.73 0.64 4.45
C HIS A 29 4.76 1.14 3.00
N LEU A 30 3.83 2.00 2.62
CA LEU A 30 3.75 2.60 1.29
C LEU A 30 4.49 3.94 1.21
N ARG A 31 5.01 4.43 2.34
CA ARG A 31 5.63 5.75 2.45
C ARG A 31 7.11 5.69 2.81
N ASP A 32 7.88 6.66 2.32
CA ASP A 32 9.26 6.87 2.70
C ASP A 32 9.38 7.62 4.04
N CYS A 33 10.61 7.95 4.43
CA CYS A 33 10.88 8.67 5.69
C CYS A 33 10.34 10.11 5.71
N ASP A 34 10.06 10.70 4.53
CA ASP A 34 9.50 12.03 4.36
C ASP A 34 7.96 11.99 4.22
N GLY A 35 7.38 10.80 4.33
CA GLY A 35 5.93 10.56 4.22
C GLY A 35 5.41 10.59 2.77
N GLN A 36 6.29 10.59 1.77
CA GLN A 36 5.90 10.50 0.36
C GLN A 36 5.70 9.03 -0.05
N ASN A 37 4.93 8.78 -1.11
CA ASN A 37 4.74 7.42 -1.62
C ASN A 37 6.08 6.85 -2.11
N ALA A 38 6.44 5.68 -1.58
CA ALA A 38 7.67 4.96 -1.90
C ALA A 38 7.48 3.86 -2.96
N VAL A 39 6.25 3.65 -3.42
CA VAL A 39 5.87 2.63 -4.40
C VAL A 39 5.18 3.27 -5.60
N ASP A 40 5.49 2.78 -6.80
CA ASP A 40 4.86 3.21 -8.05
C ASP A 40 3.52 2.50 -8.32
N PHE A 41 3.38 1.27 -7.80
CA PHE A 41 2.23 0.41 -8.01
C PHE A 41 1.82 -0.27 -6.70
N VAL A 42 0.51 -0.36 -6.48
CA VAL A 42 -0.09 -1.16 -5.41
C VAL A 42 -1.14 -2.05 -6.05
N GLY A 43 -0.86 -3.35 -6.13
CA GLY A 43 -1.80 -4.33 -6.67
C GLY A 43 -2.83 -4.77 -5.63
N ARG A 44 -3.99 -5.20 -6.11
CA ARG A 44 -5.07 -5.80 -5.34
C ARG A 44 -5.07 -7.30 -5.54
N VAL A 45 -5.36 -8.05 -4.48
CA VAL A 45 -5.46 -9.52 -4.56
C VAL A 45 -6.69 -9.90 -5.38
N GLU A 46 -7.73 -9.08 -5.32
CA GLU A 46 -8.98 -9.24 -6.06
C GLU A 46 -8.79 -9.10 -7.58
N ASP A 47 -7.81 -8.30 -8.01
CA ASP A 47 -7.49 -7.99 -9.40
C ASP A 47 -6.09 -8.52 -9.78
N PHE A 48 -5.67 -9.63 -9.16
CA PHE A 48 -4.28 -10.10 -9.20
C PHE A 48 -3.73 -10.27 -10.63
N ASP A 49 -4.50 -10.90 -11.52
CA ASP A 49 -4.06 -11.18 -12.88
C ASP A 49 -3.94 -9.89 -13.71
N GLU A 50 -4.92 -8.98 -13.58
CA GLU A 50 -4.92 -7.68 -14.24
C GLU A 50 -3.77 -6.79 -13.78
N ASP A 51 -3.56 -6.70 -12.46
CA ASP A 51 -2.51 -5.88 -11.86
C ASP A 51 -1.12 -6.45 -12.16
N LEU A 52 -0.95 -7.77 -12.05
CA LEU A 52 0.31 -8.42 -12.40
C LEU A 52 0.67 -8.20 -13.86
N SER A 53 -0.29 -8.37 -14.77
CA SER A 53 -0.10 -8.10 -16.20
C SER A 53 0.34 -6.66 -16.46
N SER A 54 -0.31 -5.70 -15.80
CA SER A 54 0.01 -4.27 -15.91
C SER A 54 1.43 -3.95 -15.41
N ILE A 55 1.84 -4.55 -14.29
CA ILE A 55 3.19 -4.39 -13.73
C ILE A 55 4.25 -5.01 -14.66
N LEU A 56 4.02 -6.23 -15.16
CA LEU A 56 4.94 -6.89 -16.09
C LEU A 56 5.10 -6.06 -17.38
N GLN A 57 4.02 -5.50 -17.89
CA GLN A 57 4.07 -4.62 -19.06
C GLN A 57 4.88 -3.35 -18.79
N ALA A 58 4.64 -2.69 -17.64
CA ALA A 58 5.35 -1.47 -17.25
C ALA A 58 6.87 -1.71 -17.07
N LEU A 59 7.25 -2.90 -16.61
CA LEU A 59 8.65 -3.31 -16.42
C LEU A 59 9.28 -3.98 -17.65
N HIS A 60 8.55 -4.09 -18.76
CA HIS A 60 8.98 -4.81 -19.98
C HIS A 60 9.41 -6.26 -19.71
N LEU A 61 8.72 -6.94 -18.78
CA LEU A 61 8.92 -8.34 -18.44
C LEU A 61 7.95 -9.24 -19.22
N LEU A 62 8.35 -10.49 -19.44
CA LEU A 62 7.52 -11.47 -20.15
C LEU A 62 6.45 -12.09 -19.22
N PRO A 63 5.26 -12.41 -19.73
CA PRO A 63 4.28 -13.20 -19.00
C PRO A 63 4.89 -14.53 -18.50
N GLY A 64 4.62 -14.88 -17.25
CA GLY A 64 5.16 -16.10 -16.61
C GLY A 64 6.50 -15.94 -15.90
N SER A 65 7.08 -14.73 -15.83
CA SER A 65 8.26 -14.48 -15.00
C SER A 65 7.96 -14.43 -13.50
N ALA A 66 6.69 -14.25 -13.13
CA ALA A 66 6.22 -14.29 -11.75
C ALA A 66 5.70 -15.70 -11.41
N ARG A 67 5.95 -16.14 -10.16
CA ARG A 67 5.43 -17.39 -9.63
C ARG A 67 4.41 -17.07 -8.55
N GLU A 68 3.19 -17.59 -8.71
CA GLU A 68 2.17 -17.53 -7.68
C GLU A 68 2.60 -18.40 -6.49
N ASN A 69 2.47 -17.86 -5.28
CA ASN A 69 2.72 -18.61 -4.07
C ASN A 69 1.44 -19.37 -3.70
N GLN A 70 1.40 -20.66 -4.01
CA GLN A 70 0.29 -21.54 -3.64
C GLN A 70 0.45 -21.99 -2.19
N GLN A 71 0.03 -21.14 -1.26
CA GLN A 71 -0.17 -21.56 0.13
C GLN A 71 -1.65 -21.87 0.37
N ASP A 72 -1.91 -22.86 1.22
CA ASP A 72 -3.27 -23.13 1.69
C ASP A 72 -3.77 -21.91 2.46
N TYR A 73 -4.76 -21.23 1.90
CA TYR A 73 -5.37 -20.07 2.53
C TYR A 73 -6.25 -20.53 3.71
N PRO A 74 -6.29 -19.75 4.80
CA PRO A 74 -7.24 -19.97 5.89
C PRO A 74 -8.69 -19.90 5.38
N PRO A 75 -9.67 -20.38 6.19
CA PRO A 75 -11.08 -20.42 5.79
C PRO A 75 -11.60 -19.09 5.27
N GLU A 76 -12.54 -19.17 4.32
CA GLU A 76 -13.16 -18.03 3.65
C GLU A 76 -13.70 -17.02 4.66
N PHE A 77 -13.23 -15.78 4.56
CA PHE A 77 -13.72 -14.69 5.40
C PHE A 77 -15.08 -14.22 4.88
N HIS A 78 -16.07 -14.19 5.76
CA HIS A 78 -17.43 -13.80 5.45
C HIS A 78 -17.76 -12.47 6.14
N PRO A 79 -17.78 -11.34 5.40
CA PRO A 79 -17.90 -10.01 6.02
C PRO A 79 -19.25 -9.78 6.72
N HIS A 80 -20.29 -10.53 6.33
CA HIS A 80 -21.61 -10.50 6.97
C HIS A 80 -21.60 -11.02 8.42
N ASN A 81 -20.51 -11.66 8.85
CA ASN A 81 -20.33 -12.07 10.25
C ASN A 81 -19.88 -10.92 11.16
N LEU A 82 -19.56 -9.75 10.60
CA LEU A 82 -19.15 -8.58 11.38
C LEU A 82 -20.36 -7.76 11.82
N SER A 83 -20.37 -7.36 13.09
CA SER A 83 -21.33 -6.37 13.59
C SER A 83 -20.98 -4.97 13.06
N GLU A 84 -21.96 -4.07 12.95
CA GLU A 84 -21.73 -2.65 12.63
C GLU A 84 -20.68 -2.01 13.54
N LYS A 85 -20.73 -2.31 14.85
CA LYS A 85 -19.73 -1.85 15.80
C LYS A 85 -18.33 -2.34 15.44
N THR A 86 -18.20 -3.56 14.95
CA THR A 86 -16.91 -4.11 14.50
C THR A 86 -16.44 -3.41 13.23
N LEU A 87 -17.33 -3.16 12.27
CA LEU A 87 -17.02 -2.43 11.05
C LEU A 87 -16.57 -0.99 11.36
N ASP A 88 -17.22 -0.30 12.29
CA ASP A 88 -16.80 1.02 12.77
C ASP A 88 -15.38 0.99 13.34
N LEU A 89 -15.05 -0.05 14.13
CA LEU A 89 -13.72 -0.20 14.72
C LEU A 89 -12.66 -0.44 13.64
N ILE A 90 -12.94 -1.33 12.68
CA ILE A 90 -12.04 -1.60 11.55
C ILE A 90 -11.82 -0.31 10.76
N HIS A 91 -12.91 0.35 10.34
CA HIS A 91 -12.81 1.59 9.56
C HIS A 91 -12.09 2.71 10.32
N MET A 92 -12.23 2.77 11.64
CA MET A 92 -11.47 3.72 12.45
C MET A 92 -9.96 3.41 12.47
N VAL A 93 -9.59 2.13 12.64
CA VAL A 93 -8.19 1.68 12.72
C VAL A 93 -7.50 1.83 11.36
N TYR A 94 -8.19 1.46 10.28
CA TYR A 94 -7.67 1.41 8.92
C TYR A 94 -8.11 2.61 8.06
N ARG A 95 -8.61 3.70 8.66
CA ARG A 95 -9.16 4.85 7.93
C ARG A 95 -8.24 5.31 6.80
N GLU A 96 -6.97 5.47 7.12
CA GLU A 96 -5.97 5.95 6.16
C GLU A 96 -5.74 4.94 5.03
N ASP A 97 -5.75 3.64 5.32
CA ASP A 97 -5.69 2.60 4.29
C ASP A 97 -6.91 2.68 3.37
N PHE A 98 -8.13 2.85 3.91
CA PHE A 98 -9.33 3.03 3.09
C PHE A 98 -9.19 4.25 2.15
N GLU A 99 -8.67 5.38 2.67
CA GLU A 99 -8.47 6.60 1.90
C GLU A 99 -7.36 6.47 0.83
N VAL A 100 -6.21 5.88 1.20
CA VAL A 100 -5.02 5.78 0.32
C VAL A 100 -5.16 4.66 -0.70
N LEU A 101 -5.72 3.52 -0.29
CA LEU A 101 -5.89 2.33 -1.15
C LEU A 101 -7.23 2.33 -1.89
N GLY A 102 -8.11 3.29 -1.60
CA GLY A 102 -9.40 3.45 -2.28
C GLY A 102 -10.37 2.30 -2.02
N TYR A 103 -10.40 1.76 -0.80
CA TYR A 103 -11.40 0.77 -0.40
C TYR A 103 -12.67 1.45 0.09
N SER A 104 -13.83 0.82 -0.10
CA SER A 104 -15.06 1.23 0.58
C SER A 104 -15.18 0.59 1.94
N ARG A 105 -15.79 1.34 2.87
CA ARG A 105 -16.13 0.83 4.20
C ARG A 105 -16.99 -0.45 4.18
N LEU A 106 -17.85 -0.61 3.17
CA LEU A 106 -18.74 -1.76 3.04
C LEU A 106 -18.11 -2.83 2.13
N PRO A 107 -17.88 -4.05 2.63
CA PRO A 107 -17.37 -5.17 1.84
C PRO A 107 -18.29 -5.44 0.64
N GLY A 108 -17.74 -5.44 -0.58
CA GLY A 108 -18.49 -5.67 -1.82
C GLY A 108 -19.34 -4.49 -2.31
N ALA A 109 -19.30 -3.33 -1.65
CA ALA A 109 -19.87 -2.09 -2.18
C ALA A 109 -18.97 -1.43 -3.23
N ASP A 110 -17.71 -1.87 -3.31
CA ASP A 110 -16.77 -1.53 -4.37
C ASP A 110 -17.17 -2.23 -5.67
N GLY A 111 -18.22 -1.73 -6.31
CA GLY A 111 -18.36 -1.88 -7.74
C GLY A 111 -17.30 -1.01 -8.42
N LEU A 112 -16.32 -1.63 -9.08
CA LEU A 112 -15.64 -1.08 -10.26
C LEU A 112 -14.99 0.31 -10.07
N ALA A 113 -13.77 0.33 -9.51
CA ALA A 113 -12.75 1.22 -10.05
C ALA A 113 -11.37 0.60 -9.81
N PRO A 114 -10.55 0.38 -10.86
CA PRO A 114 -9.15 0.08 -10.65
C PRO A 114 -8.56 1.23 -9.82
N VAL A 115 -7.78 0.89 -8.79
CA VAL A 115 -6.87 1.87 -8.20
C VAL A 115 -5.91 2.18 -9.33
N GLY A 116 -6.17 3.27 -10.06
CA GLY A 116 -5.22 3.78 -11.03
C GLY A 116 -3.85 3.89 -10.37
N PRO A 117 -2.75 3.89 -11.15
CA PRO A 117 -1.40 3.99 -10.59
C PRO A 117 -1.44 5.05 -9.51
N VAL A 118 -1.03 4.69 -8.28
CA VAL A 118 -1.03 5.60 -7.14
C VAL A 118 -0.31 6.81 -7.67
N HIS A 119 -1.05 7.88 -7.97
CA HIS A 119 -0.49 8.97 -8.75
C HIS A 119 0.55 9.55 -7.83
N ALA A 120 1.82 9.18 -8.06
CA ALA A 120 2.94 9.88 -7.53
C ALA A 120 2.65 11.31 -7.93
N VAL A 121 2.27 12.13 -6.95
CA VAL A 121 2.39 13.56 -7.10
C VAL A 121 3.88 13.72 -7.36
N ARG A 122 4.23 13.79 -8.65
CA ARG A 122 5.56 14.19 -9.09
C ARG A 122 5.71 15.57 -8.49
N THR A 123 6.35 15.65 -7.33
CA THR A 123 6.89 16.88 -6.82
C THR A 123 8.01 17.22 -7.80
N SER A 124 7.64 18.04 -8.78
CA SER A 124 8.57 18.77 -9.63
C SER A 124 9.49 19.58 -8.71
N GLY A 125 10.64 19.01 -8.35
CA GLY A 125 11.41 19.55 -7.24
C GLY A 125 12.85 19.06 -7.12
N HIS A 126 13.51 18.68 -8.21
CA HIS A 126 14.97 18.74 -8.27
C HIS A 126 15.38 19.37 -9.60
N ALA A 127 15.45 20.70 -9.59
CA ALA A 127 16.21 21.43 -10.58
C ALA A 127 17.67 21.03 -10.42
N THR A 128 18.14 20.13 -11.28
CA THR A 128 19.55 19.92 -11.53
C THR A 128 20.12 21.24 -12.04
N THR A 129 20.80 21.96 -11.15
CA THR A 129 21.64 23.09 -11.54
C THR A 129 22.74 22.52 -12.42
N PRO A 130 22.96 23.03 -13.65
CA PRO A 130 24.06 22.57 -14.47
C PRO A 130 25.37 22.95 -13.78
N SER A 131 26.17 21.93 -13.47
CA SER A 131 27.55 22.09 -13.00
C SER A 131 28.37 22.75 -14.12
N ASN A 132 28.73 24.01 -13.91
CA ASN A 132 29.70 24.73 -14.75
C ASN A 132 31.08 24.11 -14.52
N VAL A 133 31.52 23.25 -15.45
CA VAL A 133 32.93 22.85 -15.55
C VAL A 133 33.67 23.94 -16.32
N PRO A 134 34.66 24.63 -15.75
CA PRO A 134 35.50 25.53 -16.52
C PRO A 134 36.44 24.70 -17.42
N ALA A 135 36.44 25.01 -18.72
CA ALA A 135 37.38 24.47 -19.68
C ALA A 135 38.80 24.95 -19.33
N SER A 136 39.67 24.03 -18.91
CA SER A 136 41.11 24.28 -18.83
C SER A 136 41.67 24.42 -20.25
N ALA A 137 42.04 25.65 -20.60
CA ALA A 137 42.94 25.91 -21.71
C ALA A 137 44.33 25.33 -21.39
N SER A 138 44.81 24.41 -22.22
CA SER A 138 46.23 24.10 -22.30
C SER A 138 46.76 24.73 -23.58
N ALA A 139 47.53 25.80 -23.40
CA ALA A 139 48.44 26.35 -24.37
C ALA A 139 49.85 26.08 -23.86
N THR A 140 50.59 25.24 -24.59
CA THR A 140 52.02 25.36 -24.99
C THR A 140 52.46 24.05 -25.62
#